data_AF-A0A7K1UST7-F1
#
_entry.id   AF-A0A7K1UST7-F1
#
_cell.length_a   1.000
_cell.length_b   1.000
_cell.length_c   1.000
_cell.angle_alpha   90.00
_cell.angle_beta   90.00
_cell.angle_gamma   90.00
#
_symmetry.space_group_name_H-M   'P 1'
#
loop_
_entity.id
_entity.type
_entity.pdbx_description
1 polymer ?
#
loop_
_entity_poly.entity_id
_entity_poly.type
_entity_poly.pdbx_seq_one_letter_code
_entity_poly.pdbx_strand_id
1 'polypeptide(L)'
;MKQQRPANARAVTDGIKLHRHPVRSLGGVRTVITLRAGTRVRFSTNRFHGTWHVLSDDRGARLLARLLWGLSYQARPGTVVLIDQRFVAPNPFDADPADPIVLVPGWCTRVDDQVAGGLKSRLSLSNPDGTVRWRTFGLDRALEPEAFEGWWDRYRGGEGNGRVSRRRGLLVLTPGSPDEARAWALHAARLDTANRYGTDYVYLGPWDHGYDGEIQVFRRFRPMLSVAARARAQVLSRPDAPTDPHSLRSAIWQEAEHVRGDAHLRIREWRGSAYALGAEAAAMLSQAGVSSLDDLADVGASEAYRRMRAAGVPGLDREMLWAMEGALTYRDRRSISAERRRELLDELGEDPTPGPVRRRRYRAPVRPVRSAPASRWGSS
;
A
#
# COMPACT_ATOMS: atom_id res chain seq x y z
N MET A 1 14.92 14.54 -22.36
CA MET A 1 15.10 14.71 -20.89
C MET A 1 16.28 13.87 -20.41
N LYS A 2 17.27 14.46 -19.74
CA LYS A 2 18.45 13.73 -19.22
C LYS A 2 18.00 12.81 -18.07
N GLN A 3 18.06 11.50 -18.26
CA GLN A 3 17.71 10.53 -17.21
C GLN A 3 18.67 10.65 -16.01
N GLN A 4 18.14 10.62 -14.79
CA GLN A 4 18.98 10.61 -13.58
C GLN A 4 19.81 9.33 -13.51
N ARG A 5 21.07 9.45 -13.11
CA ARG A 5 21.93 8.28 -12.82
C ARG A 5 21.23 7.36 -11.81
N PRO A 6 21.29 6.01 -11.97
CA PRO A 6 20.53 5.06 -11.16
C PRO A 6 20.69 5.21 -9.64
N ALA A 7 21.90 5.55 -9.16
CA ALA A 7 22.16 5.81 -7.74
C ALA A 7 21.37 7.02 -7.21
N ASN A 8 21.33 8.12 -7.96
CA ASN A 8 20.60 9.35 -7.59
C ASN A 8 19.07 9.19 -7.72
N ALA A 9 18.62 8.33 -8.63
CA ALA A 9 17.22 7.93 -8.74
C ALA A 9 16.76 7.09 -7.53
N ARG A 10 17.72 6.45 -6.83
CA ARG A 10 17.49 5.59 -5.67
C ARG A 10 17.71 6.26 -4.32
N ALA A 11 18.55 7.29 -4.24
CA ALA A 11 18.91 7.97 -3.00
C ALA A 11 17.74 8.78 -2.41
N VAL A 12 17.47 8.55 -1.12
CA VAL A 12 16.56 9.34 -0.27
C VAL A 12 17.39 9.86 0.91
N THR A 13 18.33 10.74 0.61
CA THR A 13 19.33 11.28 1.55
C THR A 13 19.23 12.80 1.60
N ASP A 14 20.03 13.45 2.44
CA ASP A 14 20.14 14.92 2.41
C ASP A 14 20.47 15.46 1.01
N GLY A 15 19.90 16.62 0.69
CA GLY A 15 20.20 17.35 -0.55
C GLY A 15 19.50 16.77 -1.78
N ILE A 16 18.28 16.23 -1.62
CA ILE A 16 17.47 15.72 -2.73
C ILE A 16 17.30 16.81 -3.79
N LYS A 17 17.56 16.49 -5.05
CA LYS A 17 17.32 17.43 -6.15
C LYS A 17 15.86 17.38 -6.57
N LEU A 18 15.16 18.50 -6.41
CA LEU A 18 13.77 18.69 -6.80
C LEU A 18 13.68 19.69 -7.96
N HIS A 19 12.55 19.70 -8.66
CA HIS A 19 12.28 20.66 -9.71
C HIS A 19 11.44 21.82 -9.19
N ARG A 20 11.74 23.03 -9.66
CA ARG A 20 10.99 24.25 -9.37
C ARG A 20 10.14 24.62 -10.58
N HIS A 21 8.86 24.89 -10.35
CA HIS A 21 7.93 25.39 -11.35
C HIS A 21 7.22 26.64 -10.83
N PRO A 22 7.37 27.82 -11.47
CA PRO A 22 6.49 28.95 -11.22
C PRO A 22 5.13 28.65 -11.88
N VAL A 23 4.07 28.53 -11.08
CA VAL A 23 2.71 28.29 -11.58
C VAL A 23 1.87 29.53 -11.33
N ARG A 24 1.37 30.13 -12.41
CA ARG A 24 0.46 31.28 -12.35
C ARG A 24 -1.00 30.78 -12.33
N SER A 25 -1.77 31.27 -11.36
CA SER A 25 -3.22 31.07 -11.28
C SER A 25 -3.91 32.38 -10.89
N LEU A 26 -5.25 32.38 -10.86
CA LEU A 26 -6.06 33.54 -10.44
C LEU A 26 -5.70 34.07 -9.04
N GLY A 27 -5.06 33.25 -8.19
CA GLY A 27 -4.59 33.64 -6.86
C GLY A 27 -3.12 34.04 -6.77
N GLY A 28 -2.46 34.33 -7.90
CA GLY A 28 -1.07 34.77 -7.97
C GLY A 28 -0.08 33.72 -8.50
N VAL A 29 1.22 34.00 -8.33
CA VAL A 29 2.30 33.10 -8.73
C VAL A 29 2.72 32.24 -7.55
N ARG A 30 2.77 30.93 -7.74
CA ARG A 30 3.20 29.96 -6.73
C ARG A 30 4.47 29.25 -7.16
N THR A 31 5.31 28.95 -6.19
CA THR A 31 6.48 28.10 -6.40
C THR A 31 6.09 26.66 -6.10
N VAL A 32 5.88 25.86 -7.13
CA VAL A 32 5.57 24.44 -7.00
C VAL A 32 6.86 23.63 -7.11
N ILE A 33 7.17 22.90 -6.05
CA ILE A 33 8.32 22.02 -5.97
C ILE A 33 7.87 20.59 -6.27
N THR A 34 8.47 19.93 -7.26
CA THR A 34 8.09 18.59 -7.68
C THR A 34 9.25 17.60 -7.61
N LEU A 35 8.91 16.32 -7.46
CA LEU A 35 9.87 15.24 -7.65
C LEU A 35 10.36 15.20 -9.11
N ARG A 36 11.61 14.77 -9.29
CA ARG A 36 12.16 14.55 -10.64
C ARG A 36 11.60 13.27 -11.23
N ALA A 37 11.37 13.24 -12.54
CA ALA A 37 10.83 12.07 -13.25
C ALA A 37 11.62 10.76 -13.03
N GLY A 38 12.91 10.83 -12.70
CA GLY A 38 13.75 9.67 -12.38
C GLY A 38 13.58 9.12 -10.96
N THR A 39 12.84 9.80 -10.08
CA THR A 39 12.69 9.40 -8.67
C THR A 39 11.92 8.09 -8.58
N ARG A 40 12.54 7.04 -8.03
CA ARG A 40 11.94 5.71 -7.95
C ARG A 40 11.13 5.52 -6.66
N VAL A 41 9.97 6.15 -6.60
CA VAL A 41 9.00 6.02 -5.49
C VAL A 41 7.59 5.83 -6.03
N ARG A 42 6.73 5.25 -5.19
CA ARG A 42 5.31 5.10 -5.47
C ARG A 42 4.53 5.42 -4.21
N PHE A 43 3.51 6.23 -4.36
CA PHE A 43 2.51 6.53 -3.35
C PHE A 43 1.14 6.08 -3.86
N SER A 44 0.19 6.01 -2.97
CA SER A 44 -1.23 5.98 -3.29
C SER A 44 -1.98 6.78 -2.22
N THR A 45 -3.26 7.05 -2.47
CA THR A 45 -4.13 7.72 -1.49
C THR A 45 -5.49 7.09 -1.52
N ASN A 46 -6.16 7.03 -0.38
CA ASN A 46 -7.56 6.65 -0.29
C ASN A 46 -8.25 7.37 0.87
N ARG A 47 -9.55 7.14 1.02
CA ARG A 47 -10.29 7.47 2.23
C ARG A 47 -10.86 6.19 2.82
N PHE A 48 -10.56 5.92 4.07
CA PHE A 48 -11.05 4.74 4.78
C PHE A 48 -11.30 5.08 6.26
N HIS A 49 -12.36 4.54 6.86
CA HIS A 49 -12.81 4.91 8.22
C HIS A 49 -12.85 6.41 8.52
N GLY A 50 -13.24 7.23 7.54
CA GLY A 50 -13.31 8.69 7.68
C GLY A 50 -11.98 9.43 7.46
N THR A 51 -10.85 8.74 7.57
CA THR A 51 -9.48 9.29 7.47
C THR A 51 -8.92 9.21 6.04
N TRP A 52 -8.17 10.24 5.63
CA TRP A 52 -7.41 10.21 4.37
C TRP A 52 -6.04 9.57 4.56
N HIS A 53 -5.69 8.62 3.71
CA HIS A 53 -4.40 7.95 3.82
C HIS A 53 -3.43 8.39 2.73
N VAL A 54 -2.16 8.51 3.10
CA VAL A 54 -1.02 8.45 2.17
C VAL A 54 -0.35 7.08 2.34
N LEU A 55 -0.41 6.27 1.29
CA LEU A 55 0.03 4.87 1.32
C LEU A 55 1.36 4.72 0.56
N SER A 56 2.32 3.98 1.11
CA SER A 56 3.60 3.71 0.42
C SER A 56 4.36 2.48 0.93
N ASP A 57 5.64 2.36 0.56
CA ASP A 57 6.65 1.51 1.19
C ASP A 57 7.56 2.36 2.12
N ASP A 58 8.46 1.72 2.89
CA ASP A 58 9.37 2.45 3.81
C ASP A 58 10.17 3.55 3.10
N ARG A 59 10.47 3.34 1.82
CA ARG A 59 11.24 4.28 1.03
C ARG A 59 10.42 5.52 0.70
N GLY A 60 9.14 5.36 0.33
CA GLY A 60 8.26 6.50 0.13
C GLY A 60 8.00 7.27 1.42
N ALA A 61 7.86 6.59 2.56
CA ALA A 61 7.77 7.26 3.85
C ALA A 61 9.03 8.06 4.21
N ARG A 62 10.22 7.49 4.02
CA ARG A 62 11.49 8.23 4.17
C ARG A 62 11.59 9.43 3.23
N LEU A 63 11.07 9.34 2.00
CA LEU A 63 11.05 10.49 1.09
C LEU A 63 10.06 11.56 1.57
N LEU A 64 8.86 11.16 1.98
CA LEU A 64 7.85 12.08 2.50
C LEU A 64 8.38 12.81 3.74
N ALA A 65 9.07 12.11 4.63
CA ALA A 65 9.77 12.71 5.76
C ALA A 65 10.77 13.78 5.34
N ARG A 66 11.62 13.51 4.34
CA ARG A 66 12.58 14.49 3.81
C ARG A 66 11.89 15.71 3.21
N LEU A 67 10.76 15.52 2.53
CA LEU A 67 9.99 16.60 1.94
C LEU A 67 9.40 17.50 3.04
N LEU A 68 8.72 16.91 4.03
CA LEU A 68 8.13 17.62 5.18
C LEU A 68 9.19 18.34 6.03
N TRP A 69 10.29 17.65 6.36
CA TRP A 69 11.38 18.23 7.14
C TRP A 69 12.00 19.41 6.42
N GLY A 70 12.38 19.25 5.14
CA GLY A 70 12.95 20.35 4.38
C GLY A 70 11.96 21.50 4.16
N LEU A 71 10.65 21.22 4.09
CA LEU A 71 9.60 22.25 4.01
C LEU A 71 9.61 23.14 5.25
N SER A 72 9.81 22.56 6.44
CA SER A 72 9.86 23.31 7.70
C SER A 72 10.98 24.35 7.77
N TYR A 73 12.05 24.21 6.99
CA TYR A 73 13.19 25.14 6.96
C TYR A 73 13.23 26.03 5.72
N GLN A 74 12.71 25.54 4.59
CA GLN A 74 12.92 26.18 3.28
C GLN A 74 11.63 26.80 2.70
N ALA A 75 10.49 26.64 3.38
CA ALA A 75 9.24 27.24 2.93
C ALA A 75 9.34 28.77 2.84
N ARG A 76 8.79 29.31 1.76
CA ARG A 76 8.48 30.73 1.59
C ARG A 76 7.00 30.88 1.29
N PRO A 77 6.37 32.04 1.55
CA PRO A 77 4.99 32.29 1.14
C PRO A 77 4.75 31.92 -0.32
N GLY A 78 3.67 31.17 -0.57
CA GLY A 78 3.33 30.70 -1.92
C GLY A 78 4.09 29.45 -2.40
N THR A 79 4.88 28.81 -1.54
CA THR A 79 5.57 27.54 -1.86
C THR A 79 4.70 26.34 -1.51
N VAL A 80 4.62 25.36 -2.42
CA VAL A 80 4.01 24.04 -2.15
C VAL A 80 4.88 22.93 -2.71
N VAL A 81 4.85 21.76 -2.09
CA VAL A 81 5.47 20.55 -2.64
C VAL A 81 4.37 19.68 -3.24
N LEU A 82 4.58 19.20 -4.46
CA LEU A 82 3.61 18.38 -5.20
C LEU A 82 4.24 17.03 -5.57
N ILE A 83 3.56 15.96 -5.15
CA ILE A 83 3.78 14.59 -5.62
C ILE A 83 2.66 14.30 -6.63
N ASP A 84 2.97 14.48 -7.91
CA ASP A 84 1.97 14.35 -8.97
C ASP A 84 1.65 12.89 -9.34
N GLN A 85 0.71 12.74 -10.26
CA GLN A 85 0.19 11.46 -10.72
C GLN A 85 1.26 10.48 -11.24
N ARG A 86 2.45 10.95 -11.66
CA ARG A 86 3.55 10.06 -12.12
C ARG A 86 4.14 9.23 -10.98
N PHE A 87 3.91 9.66 -9.75
CA PHE A 87 4.36 8.99 -8.53
C PHE A 87 3.21 8.39 -7.71
N VAL A 88 1.96 8.63 -8.12
CA VAL A 88 0.77 8.14 -7.44
C VAL A 88 0.13 7.03 -8.27
N ALA A 89 0.03 5.84 -7.68
CA ALA A 89 -0.64 4.68 -8.25
C ALA A 89 -2.07 4.56 -7.68
N PRO A 90 -2.98 3.85 -8.38
CA PRO A 90 -4.29 3.50 -7.83
C PRO A 90 -4.20 2.84 -6.45
N ASN A 91 -5.28 2.93 -5.67
CA ASN A 91 -5.36 2.38 -4.31
C ASN A 91 -4.97 0.89 -4.28
N PRO A 92 -4.06 0.44 -3.39
CA PRO A 92 -3.55 -0.93 -3.37
C PRO A 92 -4.55 -1.99 -2.90
N PHE A 93 -5.81 -1.62 -2.64
CA PHE A 93 -6.85 -2.54 -2.19
C PHE A 93 -7.87 -2.83 -3.30
N ASP A 94 -8.43 -1.80 -3.95
CA ASP A 94 -9.50 -1.90 -4.97
C ASP A 94 -9.12 -1.29 -6.33
N ALA A 95 -7.89 -0.76 -6.45
CA ALA A 95 -7.40 -0.04 -7.62
C ALA A 95 -8.28 1.15 -8.04
N ASP A 96 -8.99 1.79 -7.10
CA ASP A 96 -9.61 3.08 -7.35
C ASP A 96 -8.57 4.17 -7.66
N PRO A 97 -8.92 5.17 -8.48
CA PRO A 97 -8.04 6.30 -8.74
C PRO A 97 -7.62 7.02 -7.44
N ALA A 98 -6.32 7.24 -7.29
CA ALA A 98 -5.76 7.99 -6.19
C ALA A 98 -5.50 9.46 -6.59
N ASP A 99 -5.55 10.37 -5.62
CA ASP A 99 -5.32 11.79 -5.81
C ASP A 99 -3.83 12.14 -5.68
N PRO A 100 -3.31 13.08 -6.48
CA PRO A 100 -2.01 13.70 -6.24
C PRO A 100 -1.90 14.32 -4.85
N ILE A 101 -0.72 14.28 -4.25
CA ILE A 101 -0.47 14.76 -2.89
C ILE A 101 0.18 16.14 -2.94
N VAL A 102 -0.32 17.08 -2.14
CA VAL A 102 0.23 18.42 -2.00
C VAL A 102 0.59 18.67 -0.54
N LEU A 103 1.85 19.02 -0.27
CA LEU A 103 2.30 19.47 1.05
C LEU A 103 2.30 21.00 1.06
N VAL A 104 1.61 21.57 2.04
CA VAL A 104 1.38 23.01 2.17
C VAL A 104 1.93 23.49 3.51
N PRO A 105 2.87 24.45 3.54
CA PRO A 105 3.32 25.05 4.80
C PRO A 105 2.23 26.00 5.32
N GLY A 106 1.31 25.49 6.14
CA GLY A 106 0.09 26.18 6.57
C GLY A 106 0.35 27.49 7.31
N TRP A 107 1.51 27.62 7.96
CA TRP A 107 1.94 28.84 8.65
C TRP A 107 2.23 30.02 7.71
N CYS A 108 2.48 29.79 6.42
CA CYS A 108 2.83 30.88 5.49
C CYS A 108 2.20 30.75 4.09
N THR A 109 1.47 29.67 3.80
CA THR A 109 0.84 29.44 2.50
C THR A 109 -0.56 28.90 2.67
N ARG A 110 -1.56 29.61 2.13
CA ARG A 110 -2.95 29.15 2.06
C ARG A 110 -3.24 28.50 0.71
N VAL A 111 -3.93 27.35 0.75
CA VAL A 111 -4.46 26.63 -0.42
C VAL A 111 -5.93 26.32 -0.17
N ASP A 112 -6.81 27.09 -0.82
CA ASP A 112 -8.25 26.83 -0.86
C ASP A 112 -8.63 26.05 -2.14
N ASP A 113 -9.93 25.88 -2.37
CA ASP A 113 -10.45 25.14 -3.52
C ASP A 113 -10.17 25.81 -4.86
N GLN A 114 -10.13 27.14 -4.92
CA GLN A 114 -9.80 27.87 -6.13
C GLN A 114 -8.33 27.64 -6.50
N VAL A 115 -7.44 27.74 -5.51
CA VAL A 115 -6.01 27.46 -5.69
C VAL A 115 -5.80 26.00 -6.06
N ALA A 116 -6.45 25.06 -5.36
CA ALA A 116 -6.35 23.62 -5.65
C ALA A 116 -6.83 23.30 -7.08
N GLY A 117 -7.96 23.88 -7.51
CA GLY A 117 -8.46 23.74 -8.87
C GLY A 117 -7.48 24.28 -9.91
N GLY A 118 -6.89 25.46 -9.66
CA GLY A 118 -5.88 26.06 -10.53
C GLY A 118 -4.55 25.27 -10.58
N LEU A 119 -4.14 24.63 -9.49
CA LEU A 119 -3.00 23.72 -9.48
C LEU A 119 -3.31 22.45 -10.27
N LYS A 120 -4.49 21.86 -10.03
CA LYS A 120 -4.92 20.62 -10.69
C LYS A 120 -5.01 20.77 -12.20
N SER A 121 -5.55 21.88 -12.71
CA SER A 121 -5.66 22.13 -14.15
C SER A 121 -4.32 22.28 -14.87
N ARG A 122 -3.22 22.47 -14.12
CA ARG A 122 -1.86 22.59 -14.64
C ARG A 122 -1.05 21.29 -14.52
N LEU A 123 -1.58 20.26 -13.86
CA LEU A 123 -0.98 18.93 -13.89
C LEU A 123 -1.10 18.39 -15.33
N SER A 124 -0.13 17.72 -15.92
CA SER A 124 1.17 17.26 -15.45
C SER A 124 2.26 18.31 -15.69
N LEU A 125 2.90 18.79 -14.62
CA LEU A 125 3.95 19.80 -14.75
C LEU A 125 5.17 19.24 -15.49
N SER A 126 5.44 19.85 -16.65
CA SER A 126 6.62 19.65 -17.48
C SER A 126 7.47 20.93 -17.49
N ASN A 127 8.71 20.86 -17.98
CA ASN A 127 9.59 22.02 -18.14
C ASN A 127 9.84 22.82 -16.85
N PRO A 128 10.67 22.31 -15.92
CA PRO A 128 11.03 23.04 -14.72
C PRO A 128 11.85 24.28 -15.06
N ASP A 129 11.56 25.37 -14.35
CA ASP A 129 12.32 26.63 -14.40
C ASP A 129 13.69 26.49 -13.71
N GLY A 130 13.83 25.52 -12.80
CA GLY A 130 15.10 25.27 -12.15
C GLY A 130 15.13 24.03 -11.28
N THR A 131 16.25 23.87 -10.59
CA THR A 131 16.45 22.82 -9.60
C THR A 131 16.61 23.42 -8.21
N VAL A 132 15.93 22.85 -7.24
CA VAL A 132 16.17 23.12 -5.81
C VAL A 132 16.94 21.95 -5.22
N ARG A 133 17.98 22.24 -4.43
CA ARG A 133 18.60 21.24 -3.57
C ARG A 133 17.89 21.27 -2.23
N TRP A 134 16.99 20.31 -2.03
CA TRP A 134 16.17 20.19 -0.84
C TRP A 134 17.01 19.67 0.32
N ARG A 135 17.32 20.57 1.25
CA ARG A 135 18.13 20.25 2.42
C ARG A 135 17.26 19.76 3.57
N THR A 136 17.77 18.78 4.30
CA THR A 136 17.14 18.16 5.47
C THR A 136 18.07 18.20 6.66
N PHE A 137 18.55 19.40 6.98
CA PHE A 137 19.54 19.63 8.03
C PHE A 137 19.09 19.03 9.35
N GLY A 138 19.94 18.21 9.97
CA GLY A 138 19.69 17.63 11.28
C GLY A 138 18.61 16.55 11.34
N LEU A 139 17.95 16.17 10.23
CA LEU A 139 16.94 15.10 10.26
C LEU A 139 17.54 13.77 10.74
N ASP A 140 18.66 13.36 10.16
CA ASP A 140 19.31 12.10 10.53
C ASP A 140 19.69 12.08 12.01
N ARG A 141 20.26 13.19 12.50
CA ARG A 141 20.57 13.35 13.94
C ARG A 141 19.32 13.33 14.82
N ALA A 142 18.20 13.89 14.36
CA ALA A 142 16.94 13.92 15.11
C ALA A 142 16.23 12.55 15.15
N LEU A 143 16.66 11.59 14.32
CA LEU A 143 16.17 10.21 14.33
C LEU A 143 16.96 9.30 15.26
N GLU A 144 18.12 9.74 15.76
CA GLU A 144 18.86 9.01 16.78
C GLU A 144 18.00 8.85 18.03
N PRO A 145 17.98 7.67 18.70
CA PRO A 145 17.03 7.37 19.77
C PRO A 145 16.96 8.44 20.86
N GLU A 146 18.10 8.86 21.39
CA GLU A 146 18.17 9.84 22.48
C GLU A 146 17.69 11.23 22.05
N ALA A 147 18.01 11.62 20.81
CA ALA A 147 17.59 12.90 20.25
C ALA A 147 16.09 12.93 19.94
N PHE A 148 15.55 11.80 19.49
CA PHE A 148 14.12 11.64 19.25
C PHE A 148 13.32 11.71 20.55
N GLU A 149 13.71 10.95 21.58
CA GLU A 149 13.00 10.96 22.88
C GLU A 149 12.98 12.37 23.48
N GLY A 150 14.14 13.05 23.53
CA GLY A 150 14.19 14.43 24.02
C GLY A 150 13.48 15.46 23.13
N TRP A 151 13.27 15.17 21.85
CA TRP A 151 12.40 15.99 20.99
C TRP A 151 10.92 15.71 21.28
N TRP A 152 10.56 14.44 21.45
CA TRP A 152 9.20 13.99 21.71
C TRP A 152 8.66 14.52 23.02
N ASP A 153 9.46 14.48 24.10
CA ASP A 153 9.07 15.02 25.40
C ASP A 153 8.72 16.52 25.33
N ARG A 154 9.41 17.27 24.47
CA ARG A 154 9.12 18.70 24.23
C ARG A 154 7.90 18.91 23.33
N TYR A 155 7.70 18.02 22.36
CA TYR A 155 6.64 18.18 21.36
C TYR A 155 5.27 17.65 21.84
N ARG A 156 5.22 16.60 22.68
CA ARG A 156 3.94 15.95 23.06
C ARG A 156 2.94 16.86 23.78
N GLY A 157 3.39 18.01 24.29
CA GLY A 157 2.55 19.02 24.92
C GLY A 157 1.98 20.09 23.97
N GLY A 158 2.34 20.07 22.68
CA GLY A 158 1.85 21.02 21.69
C GLY A 158 0.60 20.52 20.97
N GLU A 159 -0.49 21.29 21.02
CA GLU A 159 -1.66 21.04 20.18
C GLU A 159 -1.34 21.40 18.73
N GLY A 160 -1.21 20.37 17.88
CA GLY A 160 -1.11 20.56 16.43
C GLY A 160 -2.44 21.07 15.87
N ASN A 161 -2.40 22.00 14.93
CA ASN A 161 -3.58 22.50 14.21
C ASN A 161 -3.52 22.18 12.71
N GLY A 162 -2.59 21.31 12.31
CA GLY A 162 -2.44 20.85 10.95
C GLY A 162 -3.63 20.02 10.51
N ARG A 163 -3.89 20.03 9.19
CA ARG A 163 -5.06 19.38 8.61
C ARG A 163 -4.71 18.58 7.38
N VAL A 164 -5.46 17.51 7.14
CA VAL A 164 -5.41 16.71 5.92
C VAL A 164 -6.79 16.73 5.27
N SER A 165 -6.87 17.22 4.04
CA SER A 165 -8.16 17.37 3.36
C SER A 165 -8.05 17.12 1.87
N ARG A 166 -9.11 16.58 1.27
CA ARG A 166 -9.22 16.49 -0.18
C ARG A 166 -9.82 17.76 -0.75
N ARG A 167 -9.11 18.41 -1.67
CA ARG A 167 -9.57 19.63 -2.36
C ARG A 167 -9.49 19.46 -3.87
N ARG A 168 -10.64 19.49 -4.53
CA ARG A 168 -10.75 19.34 -6.00
C ARG A 168 -10.04 18.10 -6.56
N GLY A 169 -9.90 17.03 -5.78
CA GLY A 169 -9.16 15.81 -6.17
C GLY A 169 -7.64 15.98 -6.14
N LEU A 170 -7.16 16.75 -5.17
CA LEU A 170 -5.80 16.74 -4.62
C LEU A 170 -5.93 16.40 -3.13
N LEU A 171 -5.06 15.53 -2.62
CA LEU A 171 -4.94 15.32 -1.18
C LEU A 171 -3.94 16.34 -0.61
N VAL A 172 -4.43 17.24 0.25
CA VAL A 172 -3.68 18.40 0.75
C VAL A 172 -3.32 18.16 2.21
N LEU A 173 -2.02 18.01 2.49
CA LEU A 173 -1.44 17.88 3.82
C LEU A 173 -0.91 19.27 4.23
N THR A 174 -1.48 19.83 5.28
CA THR A 174 -1.19 21.20 5.74
C THR A 174 -0.76 21.20 7.20
N PRO A 175 0.51 20.92 7.54
CA PRO A 175 1.02 21.22 8.86
C PRO A 175 0.86 22.73 9.14
N GLY A 176 0.37 23.09 10.33
CA GLY A 176 0.07 24.45 10.70
C GLY A 176 1.25 25.23 11.28
N SER A 177 2.34 24.55 11.65
CA SER A 177 3.60 25.17 12.08
C SER A 177 4.83 24.44 11.52
N PRO A 178 6.02 25.10 11.51
CA PRO A 178 7.27 24.42 11.19
C PRO A 178 7.58 23.24 12.12
N ASP A 179 7.24 23.34 13.41
CA ASP A 179 7.43 22.26 14.38
C ASP A 179 6.53 21.06 14.07
N GLU A 180 5.27 21.30 13.72
CA GLU A 180 4.36 20.23 13.32
C GLU A 180 4.79 19.56 12.01
N ALA A 181 5.31 20.32 11.06
CA ALA A 181 5.91 19.75 9.84
C ALA A 181 7.11 18.84 10.16
N ARG A 182 7.93 19.20 11.16
CA ARG A 182 9.03 18.35 11.66
C ARG A 182 8.51 17.11 12.37
N ALA A 183 7.46 17.24 13.17
CA ALA A 183 6.80 16.13 13.84
C ALA A 183 6.32 15.07 12.84
N TRP A 184 5.53 15.49 11.85
CA TRP A 184 5.03 14.61 10.81
C TRP A 184 6.18 13.96 10.03
N ALA A 185 7.28 14.70 9.81
CA ALA A 185 8.46 14.15 9.18
C ALA A 185 9.16 13.06 10.01
N LEU A 186 9.35 13.27 11.31
CA LEU A 186 9.99 12.28 12.19
C LEU A 186 9.12 11.03 12.32
N HIS A 187 7.81 11.21 12.50
CA HIS A 187 6.85 10.10 12.49
C HIS A 187 6.92 9.29 11.20
N ALA A 188 6.87 9.94 10.05
CA ALA A 188 6.97 9.27 8.76
C ALA A 188 8.33 8.55 8.57
N ALA A 189 9.43 9.11 9.06
CA ALA A 189 10.75 8.51 8.93
C ALA A 189 10.96 7.27 9.80
N ARG A 190 10.23 7.16 10.93
CA ARG A 190 10.32 6.04 11.87
C ARG A 190 9.44 4.85 11.50
N LEU A 191 8.52 5.00 10.55
CA LEU A 191 7.69 3.90 10.07
C LEU A 191 8.57 2.74 9.58
N ASP A 192 8.32 1.54 10.07
CA ASP A 192 9.13 0.36 9.79
C ASP A 192 8.28 -0.88 9.48
N THR A 193 8.28 -1.29 8.22
CA THR A 193 7.56 -2.51 7.80
C THR A 193 8.31 -3.80 8.11
N ALA A 194 9.48 -3.79 8.77
CA ALA A 194 10.16 -4.99 9.25
C ALA A 194 9.43 -5.66 10.43
N ASN A 195 8.49 -4.97 11.07
CA ASN A 195 7.66 -5.51 12.15
C ASN A 195 6.85 -6.76 11.74
N ARG A 196 6.32 -7.52 12.70
CA ARG A 196 5.62 -8.79 12.45
C ARG A 196 4.40 -8.70 11.51
N TYR A 197 3.79 -7.53 11.39
CA TYR A 197 2.61 -7.31 10.56
C TYR A 197 2.94 -6.91 9.12
N GLY A 198 4.18 -6.50 8.85
CA GLY A 198 4.58 -6.03 7.52
C GLY A 198 3.91 -4.72 7.11
N THR A 199 3.35 -3.98 8.06
CA THR A 199 2.68 -2.69 7.88
C THR A 199 2.91 -1.83 9.11
N ASP A 200 3.00 -0.52 8.94
CA ASP A 200 3.15 0.45 10.03
C ASP A 200 2.44 1.75 9.65
N TYR A 201 2.02 2.54 10.63
CA TYR A 201 1.24 3.75 10.37
C TYR A 201 1.41 4.82 11.44
N VAL A 202 1.08 6.06 11.05
CA VAL A 202 1.01 7.19 11.97
C VAL A 202 -0.07 8.17 11.54
N TYR A 203 -0.83 8.66 12.50
CA TYR A 203 -1.85 9.68 12.27
C TYR A 203 -1.24 11.08 12.14
N LEU A 204 -1.93 11.94 11.39
CA LEU A 204 -1.55 13.32 11.12
C LEU A 204 -2.62 14.28 11.64
N GLY A 205 -2.17 15.36 12.26
CA GLY A 205 -3.02 16.40 12.83
C GLY A 205 -3.59 16.04 14.21
N PRO A 206 -4.39 16.94 14.80
CA PRO A 206 -5.05 16.67 16.07
C PRO A 206 -6.12 15.60 15.92
N TRP A 207 -6.40 14.90 17.02
CA TRP A 207 -7.58 14.06 17.11
C TRP A 207 -8.81 14.95 17.34
N ASP A 208 -9.78 14.87 16.44
CA ASP A 208 -11.08 15.57 16.53
C ASP A 208 -12.18 14.56 16.14
N HIS A 209 -12.56 13.71 17.09
CA HIS A 209 -13.46 12.56 16.86
C HIS A 209 -12.94 11.59 15.77
N GLY A 210 -11.63 11.61 15.53
CA GLY A 210 -10.94 10.91 14.45
C GLY A 210 -9.73 11.73 13.99
N TYR A 211 -8.89 11.16 13.13
CA TYR A 211 -7.79 11.89 12.49
C TYR A 211 -8.14 12.21 11.04
N ASP A 212 -7.81 13.43 10.63
CA ASP A 212 -7.98 13.89 9.24
C ASP A 212 -7.09 13.10 8.27
N GLY A 213 -5.90 12.68 8.72
CA GLY A 213 -4.91 12.00 7.89
C GLY A 213 -4.14 10.89 8.58
N GLU A 214 -3.61 9.97 7.77
CA GLU A 214 -2.72 8.89 8.18
C GLU A 214 -1.64 8.67 7.10
N ILE A 215 -0.40 8.40 7.51
CA ILE A 215 0.63 7.85 6.64
C ILE A 215 0.77 6.38 6.99
N GLN A 216 0.60 5.50 6.00
CA GLN A 216 0.69 4.06 6.20
C GLN A 216 1.64 3.44 5.18
N VAL A 217 2.48 2.52 5.65
CA VAL A 217 3.46 1.81 4.83
C VAL A 217 3.21 0.32 4.82
N PHE A 218 3.51 -0.33 3.70
CA PHE A 218 3.40 -1.77 3.55
C PHE A 218 4.68 -2.37 2.98
N ARG A 219 5.17 -3.44 3.60
CA ARG A 219 6.33 -4.22 3.10
C ARG A 219 6.12 -4.67 1.66
N ARG A 220 4.87 -5.04 1.34
CA ARG A 220 4.45 -5.56 0.03
C ARG A 220 3.67 -4.54 -0.80
N PHE A 221 3.87 -3.23 -0.58
CA PHE A 221 3.12 -2.18 -1.25
C PHE A 221 3.03 -2.35 -2.77
N ARG A 222 4.16 -2.57 -3.46
CA ARG A 222 4.16 -2.75 -4.92
C ARG A 222 3.44 -4.01 -5.38
N PRO A 223 3.69 -5.21 -4.80
CA PRO A 223 2.85 -6.37 -5.06
C PRO A 223 1.36 -6.11 -4.85
N MET A 224 0.96 -5.39 -3.79
CA MET A 224 -0.44 -5.06 -3.53
C MET A 224 -1.07 -4.25 -4.66
N LEU A 225 -0.35 -3.26 -5.22
CA LEU A 225 -0.81 -2.52 -6.41
C LEU A 225 -1.07 -3.44 -7.60
N SER A 226 -0.18 -4.38 -7.87
CA SER A 226 -0.35 -5.35 -8.96
C SER A 226 -1.52 -6.30 -8.74
N VAL A 227 -1.70 -6.77 -7.50
CA VAL A 227 -2.83 -7.62 -7.09
C VAL A 227 -4.14 -6.88 -7.30
N ALA A 228 -4.28 -5.66 -6.76
CA ALA A 228 -5.50 -4.88 -6.87
C ALA A 228 -5.84 -4.54 -8.33
N ALA A 229 -4.85 -4.17 -9.13
CA ALA A 229 -5.06 -3.91 -10.56
C ALA A 229 -5.53 -5.16 -11.31
N ARG A 230 -4.94 -6.32 -11.04
CA ARG A 230 -5.36 -7.60 -11.64
C ARG A 230 -6.77 -7.99 -11.19
N ALA A 231 -7.06 -7.92 -9.90
CA ALA A 231 -8.36 -8.21 -9.34
C ALA A 231 -9.44 -7.32 -9.95
N ARG A 232 -9.18 -6.01 -10.08
CA ARG A 232 -10.10 -5.07 -10.75
C ARG A 232 -10.33 -5.44 -12.21
N ALA A 233 -9.29 -5.77 -12.95
CA ALA A 233 -9.43 -6.18 -14.35
C ALA A 233 -10.26 -7.47 -14.49
N GLN A 234 -10.07 -8.44 -13.58
CA GLN A 234 -10.84 -9.68 -13.56
C GLN A 234 -12.31 -9.44 -13.24
N VAL A 235 -12.61 -8.67 -12.19
CA VAL A 235 -14.00 -8.32 -11.83
C VAL A 235 -14.70 -7.59 -12.97
N LEU A 236 -14.07 -6.56 -13.54
CA LEU A 236 -14.66 -5.78 -14.64
C LEU A 236 -14.81 -6.56 -15.94
N SER A 237 -14.13 -7.70 -16.10
CA SER A 237 -14.29 -8.57 -17.27
C SER A 237 -15.51 -9.50 -17.16
N ARG A 238 -16.14 -9.60 -15.99
CA ARG A 238 -17.30 -10.48 -15.78
C ARG A 238 -18.58 -9.83 -16.33
N PRO A 239 -19.50 -10.61 -16.93
CA PRO A 239 -20.80 -10.09 -17.39
C PRO A 239 -21.67 -9.50 -16.26
N ASP A 240 -21.50 -9.98 -15.04
CA ASP A 240 -22.25 -9.61 -13.83
C ASP A 240 -21.48 -8.64 -12.93
N ALA A 241 -20.46 -7.95 -13.46
CA ALA A 241 -19.66 -6.99 -12.69
C ALA A 241 -20.56 -5.90 -12.05
N PRO A 242 -20.48 -5.68 -10.72
CA PRO A 242 -21.26 -4.64 -10.06
C PRO A 242 -20.93 -3.26 -10.61
N THR A 243 -21.96 -2.43 -10.81
CA THR A 243 -21.80 -1.05 -11.30
C THR A 243 -21.77 -0.03 -10.16
N ASP A 244 -22.36 -0.36 -9.01
CA ASP A 244 -22.32 0.51 -7.85
C ASP A 244 -20.92 0.49 -7.20
N PRO A 245 -20.37 1.66 -6.80
CA PRO A 245 -19.00 1.71 -6.29
C PRO A 245 -18.74 0.92 -5.01
N HIS A 246 -19.75 0.67 -4.17
CA HIS A 246 -19.54 -0.03 -2.91
C HIS A 246 -19.41 -1.53 -3.15
N SER A 247 -20.36 -2.14 -3.85
CA SER A 247 -20.31 -3.56 -4.20
C SER A 247 -19.15 -3.85 -5.14
N LEU A 248 -18.81 -2.94 -6.07
CA LEU A 248 -17.66 -3.11 -6.94
C LEU A 248 -16.35 -3.20 -6.12
N ARG A 249 -16.14 -2.30 -5.14
CA ARG A 249 -14.96 -2.36 -4.27
C ARG A 249 -14.92 -3.66 -3.47
N SER A 250 -16.06 -4.07 -2.90
CA SER A 250 -16.17 -5.33 -2.16
C SER A 250 -15.84 -6.54 -3.04
N ALA A 251 -16.35 -6.59 -4.27
CA ALA A 251 -16.05 -7.65 -5.23
C ALA A 251 -14.55 -7.68 -5.61
N ILE A 252 -13.93 -6.51 -5.80
CA ILE A 252 -12.50 -6.42 -6.11
C ILE A 252 -11.66 -6.86 -4.91
N TRP A 253 -12.04 -6.50 -3.68
CA TRP A 253 -11.35 -6.97 -2.47
C TRP A 253 -11.39 -8.47 -2.33
N GLN A 254 -12.55 -9.09 -2.57
CA GLN A 254 -12.69 -10.55 -2.58
C GLN A 254 -11.85 -11.18 -3.70
N GLU A 255 -11.88 -10.65 -4.91
CA GLU A 255 -11.05 -11.15 -6.01
C GLU A 255 -9.55 -10.99 -5.71
N ALA A 256 -9.15 -9.92 -5.03
CA ALA A 256 -7.77 -9.71 -4.62
C ALA A 256 -7.27 -10.77 -3.64
N GLU A 257 -8.13 -11.33 -2.77
CA GLU A 257 -7.81 -12.47 -1.93
C GLU A 257 -7.51 -13.72 -2.77
N HIS A 258 -8.32 -13.99 -3.80
CA HIS A 258 -8.08 -15.09 -4.74
C HIS A 258 -6.77 -14.91 -5.51
N VAL A 259 -6.50 -13.70 -6.01
CA VAL A 259 -5.25 -13.39 -6.72
C VAL A 259 -4.01 -13.57 -5.84
N ARG A 260 -4.12 -13.29 -4.53
CA ARG A 260 -3.06 -13.56 -3.55
C ARG A 260 -2.92 -15.03 -3.20
N GLY A 261 -3.95 -15.84 -3.43
CA GLY A 261 -4.06 -17.21 -2.96
C GLY A 261 -4.57 -17.33 -1.52
N ASP A 262 -5.08 -16.25 -0.92
CA ASP A 262 -5.49 -16.20 0.49
C ASP A 262 -6.96 -16.57 0.72
N ALA A 263 -7.78 -16.71 -0.33
CA ALA A 263 -9.23 -16.86 -0.20
C ALA A 263 -9.65 -18.04 0.71
N HIS A 264 -8.89 -19.14 0.64
CA HIS A 264 -9.11 -20.32 1.47
C HIS A 264 -8.83 -20.14 2.96
N LEU A 265 -8.10 -19.09 3.35
CA LEU A 265 -7.74 -18.82 4.75
C LEU A 265 -8.88 -18.17 5.55
N ARG A 266 -9.99 -17.83 4.91
CA ARG A 266 -11.16 -17.25 5.57
C ARG A 266 -12.03 -18.35 6.17
N ILE A 267 -11.62 -18.85 7.34
CA ILE A 267 -12.37 -19.92 8.01
C ILE A 267 -13.69 -19.41 8.57
N ARG A 268 -13.73 -18.23 9.20
CA ARG A 268 -14.92 -17.70 9.86
C ARG A 268 -15.48 -16.49 9.11
N GLU A 269 -16.74 -16.57 8.68
CA GLU A 269 -17.43 -15.51 7.93
C GLU A 269 -18.81 -15.25 8.54
N TRP A 270 -19.21 -13.99 8.69
CA TRP A 270 -20.56 -13.64 9.14
C TRP A 270 -21.54 -13.70 7.96
N ARG A 271 -22.63 -14.47 8.09
CA ARG A 271 -23.69 -14.58 7.09
C ARG A 271 -25.06 -14.40 7.73
N GLY A 272 -25.70 -13.26 7.42
CA GLY A 272 -27.04 -12.92 7.91
C GLY A 272 -27.09 -12.73 9.42
N SER A 273 -27.23 -13.83 10.16
CA SER A 273 -27.43 -13.88 11.61
C SER A 273 -26.45 -14.79 12.37
N ALA A 274 -25.55 -15.51 11.67
CA ALA A 274 -24.61 -16.44 12.30
C ALA A 274 -23.25 -16.45 11.60
N TYR A 275 -22.23 -16.96 12.32
CA TYR A 275 -20.95 -17.27 11.72
C TYR A 275 -21.01 -18.63 11.02
N ALA A 276 -20.40 -18.71 9.84
CA ALA A 276 -20.28 -19.93 9.04
C ALA A 276 -18.85 -20.08 8.49
N LEU A 277 -18.56 -21.25 7.92
CA LEU A 277 -17.33 -21.45 7.17
C LEU A 277 -17.30 -20.56 5.93
N GLY A 278 -16.16 -19.89 5.67
CA GLY A 278 -15.97 -19.21 4.39
C GLY A 278 -15.99 -20.21 3.23
N ALA A 279 -16.49 -19.81 2.07
CA ALA A 279 -16.82 -20.73 0.98
C ALA A 279 -15.63 -21.59 0.50
N GLU A 280 -14.48 -20.97 0.26
CA GLU A 280 -13.27 -21.66 -0.19
C GLU A 280 -12.69 -22.58 0.91
N ALA A 281 -12.69 -22.10 2.16
CA ALA A 281 -12.30 -22.90 3.31
C ALA A 281 -13.21 -24.14 3.45
N ALA A 282 -14.52 -23.97 3.31
CA ALA A 282 -15.50 -25.05 3.36
C ALA A 282 -15.30 -26.07 2.24
N ALA A 283 -14.99 -25.62 1.01
CA ALA A 283 -14.68 -26.51 -0.11
C ALA A 283 -13.42 -27.35 0.15
N MET A 284 -12.41 -26.81 0.83
CA MET A 284 -11.23 -27.57 1.24
C MET A 284 -11.50 -28.49 2.44
N LEU A 285 -12.21 -28.00 3.47
CA LEU A 285 -12.50 -28.71 4.71
C LEU A 285 -13.47 -29.88 4.52
N SER A 286 -14.42 -29.76 3.59
CA SER A 286 -15.36 -30.83 3.26
C SER A 286 -14.66 -32.10 2.76
N GLN A 287 -13.51 -31.97 2.08
CA GLN A 287 -12.68 -33.12 1.66
C GLN A 287 -12.05 -33.87 2.85
N ALA A 288 -11.99 -33.23 4.03
CA ALA A 288 -11.55 -33.79 5.30
C ALA A 288 -12.73 -34.18 6.22
N GLY A 289 -13.97 -34.14 5.73
CA GLY A 289 -15.17 -34.43 6.51
C GLY A 289 -15.55 -33.34 7.49
N VAL A 290 -15.08 -32.10 7.31
CA VAL A 290 -15.43 -30.94 8.16
C VAL A 290 -16.33 -30.01 7.34
N SER A 291 -17.60 -29.92 7.70
CA SER A 291 -18.63 -29.18 6.95
C SER A 291 -19.13 -27.92 7.65
N SER A 292 -18.86 -27.77 8.94
CA SER A 292 -19.30 -26.66 9.77
C SER A 292 -18.20 -26.13 10.70
N LEU A 293 -18.44 -24.98 11.34
CA LEU A 293 -17.55 -24.48 12.40
C LEU A 293 -17.60 -25.37 13.65
N ASP A 294 -18.75 -26.00 13.91
CA ASP A 294 -18.92 -26.93 15.03
C ASP A 294 -18.13 -28.21 14.77
N ASP A 295 -18.21 -28.76 13.54
CA ASP A 295 -17.38 -29.92 13.13
C ASP A 295 -15.89 -29.60 13.30
N LEU A 296 -15.48 -28.37 12.93
CA LEU A 296 -14.09 -27.93 13.08
C LEU A 296 -13.70 -27.81 14.55
N ALA A 297 -14.61 -27.37 15.42
CA ALA A 297 -14.37 -27.27 16.85
C ALA A 297 -14.28 -28.66 17.51
N ASP A 298 -15.14 -29.59 17.10
CA ASP A 298 -15.15 -30.97 17.59
C ASP A 298 -13.89 -31.75 17.18
N VAL A 299 -13.45 -31.55 15.93
CA VAL A 299 -12.26 -32.23 15.39
C VAL A 299 -10.97 -31.55 15.85
N GLY A 300 -10.96 -30.22 15.94
CA GLY A 300 -9.78 -29.40 16.22
C GLY A 300 -8.93 -29.12 14.97
N ALA A 301 -8.15 -28.03 15.02
CA ALA A 301 -7.38 -27.51 13.89
C ALA A 301 -6.31 -28.49 13.37
N SER A 302 -5.54 -29.11 14.28
CA SER A 302 -4.45 -30.03 13.92
C SER A 302 -4.97 -31.31 13.25
N GLU A 303 -6.04 -31.90 13.78
CA GLU A 303 -6.62 -33.11 13.21
C GLU A 303 -7.32 -32.84 11.87
N ALA A 304 -8.07 -31.74 11.76
CA ALA A 304 -8.63 -31.31 10.48
C ALA A 304 -7.54 -31.14 9.42
N TYR A 305 -6.41 -30.52 9.79
CA TYR A 305 -5.26 -30.37 8.90
C TYR A 305 -4.66 -31.72 8.48
N ARG A 306 -4.49 -32.67 9.39
CA ARG A 306 -4.02 -34.03 9.07
C ARG A 306 -4.92 -34.73 8.06
N ARG A 307 -6.24 -34.64 8.25
CA ARG A 307 -7.22 -35.21 7.32
C ARG A 307 -7.16 -34.56 5.94
N MET A 308 -7.00 -33.23 5.87
CA MET A 308 -6.81 -32.52 4.60
C MET A 308 -5.52 -32.96 3.88
N ARG A 309 -4.42 -33.17 4.62
CA ARG A 309 -3.17 -33.70 4.05
C ARG A 309 -3.38 -35.10 3.48
N ALA A 310 -4.05 -35.99 4.23
CA ALA A 310 -4.32 -37.35 3.82
C ALA A 310 -5.22 -37.41 2.57
N ALA A 311 -6.19 -36.50 2.45
CA ALA A 311 -7.05 -36.35 1.28
C ALA A 311 -6.35 -35.73 0.06
N GLY A 312 -5.11 -35.23 0.21
CA GLY A 312 -4.36 -34.63 -0.90
C GLY A 312 -4.95 -33.31 -1.39
N VAL A 313 -5.58 -32.53 -0.49
CA VAL A 313 -6.26 -31.27 -0.84
C VAL A 313 -5.31 -30.33 -1.60
N PRO A 314 -5.65 -29.91 -2.84
CA PRO A 314 -4.80 -29.02 -3.62
C PRO A 314 -4.59 -27.67 -2.95
N GLY A 315 -3.35 -27.18 -2.94
CA GLY A 315 -3.02 -25.86 -2.39
C GLY A 315 -2.97 -25.78 -0.87
N LEU A 316 -3.07 -26.90 -0.15
CA LEU A 316 -2.93 -26.95 1.30
C LEU A 316 -1.52 -26.51 1.73
N ASP A 317 -1.45 -25.49 2.58
CA ASP A 317 -0.22 -25.02 3.21
C ASP A 317 -0.41 -24.85 4.73
N ARG A 318 0.64 -24.47 5.45
CA ARG A 318 0.56 -24.30 6.92
C ARG A 318 -0.25 -23.07 7.35
N GLU A 319 -0.52 -22.13 6.45
CA GLU A 319 -1.35 -20.96 6.77
C GLU A 319 -2.79 -21.40 7.04
N MET A 320 -3.26 -22.44 6.36
CA MET A 320 -4.57 -23.04 6.62
C MET A 320 -4.69 -23.59 8.04
N LEU A 321 -3.64 -24.23 8.59
CA LEU A 321 -3.61 -24.69 9.98
C LEU A 321 -3.77 -23.52 10.96
N TRP A 322 -3.02 -22.43 10.74
CA TRP A 322 -3.11 -21.23 11.57
C TRP A 322 -4.47 -20.54 11.41
N ALA A 323 -5.06 -20.59 10.21
CA ALA A 323 -6.38 -20.05 9.95
C ALA A 323 -7.47 -20.80 10.75
N MET A 324 -7.40 -22.12 10.80
CA MET A 324 -8.31 -22.95 11.60
C MET A 324 -8.19 -22.66 13.09
N GLU A 325 -6.97 -22.65 13.63
CA GLU A 325 -6.75 -22.31 15.06
C GLU A 325 -7.27 -20.90 15.39
N GLY A 326 -7.01 -19.93 14.51
CA GLY A 326 -7.49 -18.56 14.70
C GLY A 326 -9.02 -18.50 14.76
N ALA A 327 -9.70 -19.27 13.91
CA ALA A 327 -11.15 -19.33 13.95
C ALA A 327 -11.71 -19.93 15.24
N LEU A 328 -11.11 -21.02 15.73
CA LEU A 328 -11.51 -21.69 16.97
C LEU A 328 -11.26 -20.82 18.21
N THR A 329 -10.22 -19.98 18.17
CA THR A 329 -9.83 -19.10 19.29
C THR A 329 -10.33 -17.67 19.15
N TYR A 330 -11.15 -17.37 18.13
CA TYR A 330 -11.66 -16.03 17.81
C TYR A 330 -10.54 -14.99 17.63
N ARG A 331 -9.43 -15.40 17.00
CA ARG A 331 -8.22 -14.62 16.77
C ARG A 331 -7.84 -14.59 15.30
N ASP A 332 -7.15 -13.54 14.88
CA ASP A 332 -6.51 -13.54 13.56
C ASP A 332 -5.35 -14.56 13.57
N ARG A 333 -5.21 -15.36 12.51
CA ARG A 333 -4.14 -16.36 12.35
C ARG A 333 -2.71 -15.81 12.55
N ARG A 334 -2.50 -14.52 12.29
CA ARG A 334 -1.22 -13.81 12.47
C ARG A 334 -0.94 -13.48 13.94
N SER A 335 -1.97 -13.48 14.78
CA SER A 335 -1.87 -13.24 16.22
C SER A 335 -1.60 -14.49 17.05
N ILE A 336 -1.67 -15.68 16.44
CA ILE A 336 -1.29 -16.94 17.09
C ILE A 336 0.20 -16.86 17.46
N SER A 337 0.49 -17.08 18.75
CA SER A 337 1.85 -16.99 19.28
C SER A 337 2.78 -18.01 18.62
N ALA A 338 4.08 -17.69 18.59
CA ALA A 338 5.09 -18.63 18.08
C ALA A 338 5.11 -19.94 18.88
N GLU A 339 4.83 -19.87 20.18
CA GLU A 339 4.68 -21.02 21.05
C GLU A 339 3.51 -21.91 20.62
N ARG A 340 2.31 -21.34 20.47
CA ARG A 340 1.13 -22.10 20.02
C ARG A 340 1.32 -22.68 18.61
N ARG A 341 2.03 -21.98 17.72
CA ARG A 341 2.39 -22.52 16.41
C ARG A 341 3.31 -23.73 16.50
N ARG A 342 4.23 -23.78 17.47
CA ARG A 342 5.09 -24.96 17.69
C ARG A 342 4.25 -26.12 18.22
N GLU A 343 3.41 -25.89 19.22
CA GLU A 343 2.50 -26.92 19.75
C GLU A 343 1.64 -27.55 18.63
N LEU A 344 1.00 -26.72 17.80
CA LEU A 344 0.21 -27.21 16.67
C LEU A 344 1.03 -28.04 15.68
N LEU A 345 2.30 -27.68 15.45
CA LEU A 345 3.18 -28.47 14.57
C LEU A 345 3.62 -29.77 15.24
N ASP A 346 3.88 -29.76 16.54
CA ASP A 346 4.24 -30.95 17.31
C ASP A 346 3.06 -31.95 17.35
N GLU A 347 1.82 -31.45 17.46
CA GLU A 347 0.59 -32.24 17.34
C GLU A 347 0.43 -32.93 15.97
N LEU A 348 0.98 -32.36 14.90
CA LEU A 348 0.97 -33.00 13.57
C LEU A 348 1.93 -34.19 13.48
N GLY A 349 2.99 -34.22 14.29
CA GLY A 349 4.10 -35.16 14.16
C GLY A 349 5.08 -34.80 13.03
N GLU A 350 5.98 -35.73 12.67
CA GLU A 350 6.97 -35.49 11.61
C GLU A 350 6.30 -35.25 10.24
N ASP A 351 6.88 -34.32 9.47
CA ASP A 351 6.46 -34.12 8.10
C ASP A 351 6.78 -35.37 7.25
N PRO A 352 5.83 -35.93 6.49
CA PRO A 352 6.16 -36.90 5.46
C PRO A 352 7.15 -36.25 4.51
N THR A 353 8.21 -36.99 4.17
CA THR A 353 9.20 -36.61 3.16
C THR A 353 8.48 -36.00 1.94
N PRO A 354 8.83 -34.77 1.50
CA PRO A 354 8.14 -34.14 0.38
C PRO A 354 8.16 -35.06 -0.84
N GLY A 355 6.99 -35.54 -1.26
CA GLY A 355 6.84 -36.22 -2.53
C GLY A 355 7.36 -35.31 -3.66
N PRO A 356 8.00 -35.86 -4.71
CA PRO A 356 8.68 -35.07 -5.71
C PRO A 356 7.72 -34.05 -6.32
N VAL A 357 8.05 -32.76 -6.14
CA VAL A 357 7.36 -31.66 -6.80
C VAL A 357 7.42 -31.92 -8.31
N ARG A 358 6.30 -32.33 -8.91
CA ARG A 358 6.16 -32.33 -10.37
C ARG A 358 6.25 -30.88 -10.84
N ARG A 359 7.48 -30.40 -11.07
CA ARG A 359 7.72 -29.21 -11.87
C ARG A 359 7.00 -29.47 -13.19
N ARG A 360 5.92 -28.73 -13.45
CA ARG A 360 5.32 -28.63 -14.78
C ARG A 360 6.46 -28.21 -15.70
N ARG A 361 7.04 -29.17 -16.44
CA ARG A 361 8.01 -28.87 -17.49
C ARG A 361 7.27 -27.97 -18.46
N TYR A 362 7.74 -26.74 -18.56
CA TYR A 362 7.34 -25.82 -19.60
C TYR A 362 7.55 -26.54 -20.95
N ARG A 363 6.47 -26.99 -21.59
CA ARG A 363 6.51 -27.41 -22.99
C ARG A 363 6.60 -26.11 -23.79
N ALA A 364 7.78 -25.84 -24.34
CA ALA A 364 7.94 -24.76 -25.29
C ALA A 364 6.87 -24.90 -26.41
N PRO A 365 6.26 -23.81 -26.88
CA PRO A 365 5.35 -23.88 -28.02
C PRO A 365 6.10 -24.45 -29.23
N VAL A 366 5.55 -25.51 -29.82
CA VAL A 366 6.02 -26.04 -31.10
C VAL A 366 5.86 -24.92 -32.13
N ARG A 367 6.98 -24.44 -32.70
CA ARG A 367 6.96 -23.50 -33.83
C ARG A 367 6.22 -24.17 -35.00
N PRO A 368 5.22 -23.52 -35.62
CA PRO A 368 4.73 -23.99 -36.89
C PRO A 368 5.85 -23.87 -37.92
N VAL A 369 6.14 -24.99 -38.58
CA VAL A 369 7.04 -25.06 -39.74
C VAL A 369 6.43 -24.19 -40.84
N ARG A 370 7.11 -23.11 -41.23
CA ARG A 370 6.76 -22.34 -42.42
C ARG A 370 6.95 -23.25 -43.64
N SER A 371 5.85 -23.56 -44.31
CA SER A 371 5.85 -24.07 -45.67
C SER A 371 6.57 -23.09 -46.60
N ALA A 372 7.41 -23.63 -47.48
CA ALA A 372 8.22 -22.90 -48.45
C ALA A 372 7.35 -22.14 -49.48
N PRO A 373 7.85 -21.02 -50.04
CA PRO A 373 7.14 -20.29 -51.08
C PRO A 373 7.16 -21.06 -52.40
N ALA A 374 5.99 -21.22 -53.01
CA ALA A 374 5.87 -21.61 -54.41
C ALA A 374 6.23 -20.40 -55.29
N SER A 375 7.35 -20.49 -56.00
CA SER A 375 7.61 -19.68 -57.18
C SER A 375 8.31 -20.53 -58.23
N ARG A 376 7.64 -20.72 -59.37
CA ARG A 376 8.27 -20.75 -60.69
C ARG A 376 7.18 -20.49 -61.73
N TRP A 377 7.37 -19.38 -62.43
CA TRP A 377 6.73 -19.02 -63.68
C TRP A 377 7.19 -19.97 -64.78
N GLY A 378 6.33 -20.09 -65.79
CA GLY A 378 6.44 -21.01 -66.91
C GLY A 378 7.46 -20.61 -67.97
N SER A 379 7.70 -21.57 -68.84
CA SER A 379 8.37 -21.41 -70.13
C SER A 379 7.35 -20.98 -71.18
N SER A 380 7.80 -20.07 -72.05
CA SER A 380 7.22 -19.60 -73.32
C SER A 380 6.19 -18.47 -73.25
#